data_AF-A0A8S9ULV6-F1
#
_entry.id   AF-A0A8S9ULV6-F1
#
_cell.length_a   1.000
_cell.length_b   1.000
_cell.length_c   1.000
_cell.angle_alpha   90.00
_cell.angle_beta   90.00
_cell.angle_gamma   90.00
#
_symmetry.space_group_name_H-M   'P 1'
#
loop_
_entity.id
_entity.type
_entity.pdbx_description
1 polymer ?
#
loop_
_entity_poly.entity_id
_entity_poly.type
_entity_poly.pdbx_seq_one_letter_code
_entity_poly.pdbx_strand_id
1 'polypeptide(L)'
;MARQKGQKGGHTTLLQRQFMVEWLKNPANFNVIVGKANDDHSAGFGGARTKISGFGQMAEYVFTSCLMTFADAGSPIPAKYTERWDAYTCQSRWTSYFKVFRKIRERLDSQTGFGLTELQLEAGLALEEAVEKACPF
;
A
#
# COMPACT_ATOMS: atom_id res chain seq x y z
N MET A 1 -36.85 -12.16 3.48
CA MET A 1 -35.79 -11.64 2.58
C MET A 1 -34.44 -11.92 3.20
N ALA A 2 -33.69 -12.90 2.70
CA ALA A 2 -32.39 -13.26 3.23
C ALA A 2 -31.34 -12.26 2.73
N ARG A 3 -30.64 -11.59 3.65
CA ARG A 3 -29.44 -10.79 3.33
C ARG A 3 -28.41 -11.70 2.70
N GLN A 4 -28.08 -11.48 1.44
CA GLN A 4 -26.91 -12.10 0.81
C GLN A 4 -25.69 -11.78 1.67
N LYS A 5 -25.04 -12.81 2.20
CA LYS A 5 -23.71 -12.69 2.81
C LYS A 5 -22.79 -12.16 1.71
N GLY A 6 -22.35 -10.91 1.85
CA GLY A 6 -21.36 -10.32 0.96
C GLY A 6 -20.20 -11.29 0.83
N GLN A 7 -19.90 -11.64 -0.42
CA GLN A 7 -18.75 -12.45 -0.81
C GLN A 7 -17.53 -11.88 -0.06
N LYS A 8 -16.89 -12.69 0.79
CA LYS A 8 -15.70 -12.26 1.53
C LYS A 8 -14.68 -11.79 0.50
N GLY A 9 -14.50 -10.48 0.38
CA GLY A 9 -13.56 -9.89 -0.56
C GLY A 9 -12.19 -10.54 -0.37
N GLY A 10 -11.63 -11.08 -1.44
CA GLY A 10 -10.35 -11.79 -1.39
C GLY A 10 -9.27 -10.92 -0.74
N HIS A 11 -8.40 -11.55 0.04
CA HIS A 11 -7.29 -10.85 0.70
C HIS A 11 -6.45 -10.07 -0.31
N THR A 12 -6.10 -8.84 0.03
CA THR A 12 -5.11 -8.05 -0.71
C THR A 12 -3.79 -8.81 -0.76
N THR A 13 -3.38 -9.17 -1.97
CA THR A 13 -2.14 -9.91 -2.25
C THR A 13 -0.90 -9.07 -1.98
N LEU A 14 0.25 -9.73 -1.89
CA LEU A 14 1.55 -9.08 -1.73
C LEU A 14 1.86 -8.12 -2.89
N LEU A 15 1.72 -8.60 -4.13
CA LEU A 15 1.93 -7.82 -5.35
C LEU A 15 1.06 -6.56 -5.39
N GLN A 16 -0.22 -6.69 -5.01
CA GLN A 16 -1.10 -5.53 -4.91
C GLN A 16 -0.63 -4.52 -3.85
N ARG A 17 -0.15 -4.98 -2.69
CA ARG A 17 0.39 -4.07 -1.65
C ARG A 17 1.65 -3.37 -2.13
N GLN A 18 2.53 -4.07 -2.84
CA GLN A 18 3.75 -3.50 -3.42
C GLN A 18 3.39 -2.33 -4.36
N PHE A 19 2.45 -2.51 -5.28
CA PHE A 19 2.03 -1.43 -6.18
C PHE A 19 1.28 -0.29 -5.47
N MET A 20 0.54 -0.57 -4.38
CA MET A 20 -0.04 0.49 -3.56
C MET A 20 1.04 1.38 -2.94
N VAL A 21 2.12 0.78 -2.44
CA VAL A 21 3.26 1.51 -1.86
C VAL A 21 4.05 2.24 -2.95
N GLU A 22 4.27 1.60 -4.10
CA GLU A 22 4.98 2.19 -5.22
C GLU A 22 4.28 3.45 -5.74
N TRP A 23 2.95 3.41 -5.89
CA TRP A 23 2.18 4.58 -6.28
C TRP A 23 2.33 5.76 -5.31
N LEU A 24 2.51 5.47 -4.02
CA LEU A 24 2.75 6.46 -2.96
C LEU A 24 4.19 6.98 -2.89
N LYS A 25 5.15 6.37 -3.61
CA LYS A 25 6.51 6.92 -3.72
C LYS A 25 6.51 8.27 -4.44
N ASN A 26 5.50 8.53 -5.28
CA ASN A 26 5.29 9.85 -5.86
C ASN A 26 4.74 10.80 -4.77
N PRO A 27 5.46 11.89 -4.41
CA PRO A 27 5.05 12.80 -3.34
C PRO A 27 3.68 13.46 -3.58
N ALA A 28 3.31 13.73 -4.83
CA ALA A 28 2.01 14.32 -5.15
C ALA A 28 0.86 13.35 -4.83
N ASN A 29 1.04 12.07 -5.15
CA ASN A 29 0.06 11.02 -4.83
C ASN A 29 -0.04 10.80 -3.31
N PHE A 30 1.10 10.79 -2.63
CA PHE A 30 1.14 10.69 -1.17
C PHE A 30 0.37 11.84 -0.52
N ASN A 31 0.63 13.09 -0.92
CA ASN A 31 -0.03 14.28 -0.39
C ASN A 31 -1.56 14.21 -0.53
N VAL A 32 -2.06 13.73 -1.67
CA VAL A 32 -3.51 13.51 -1.89
C VAL A 32 -4.09 12.51 -0.88
N ILE A 33 -3.39 11.41 -0.60
CA ILE A 33 -3.87 10.37 0.34
C ILE A 33 -3.80 10.82 1.80
N VAL A 34 -2.77 11.57 2.17
CA VAL A 34 -2.67 12.11 3.54
C VAL A 34 -3.52 13.36 3.76
N GLY A 35 -4.12 13.91 2.70
CA GLY A 35 -4.94 15.12 2.79
C GLY A 35 -4.13 16.39 3.05
N LYS A 36 -2.85 16.40 2.66
CA LYS A 36 -2.06 17.62 2.63
C LYS A 36 -2.57 18.45 1.46
N ALA A 37 -3.04 19.66 1.73
CA ALA A 37 -3.36 20.62 0.68
C ALA A 37 -2.10 20.82 -0.17
N ASN A 38 -2.22 20.67 -1.48
CA ASN A 38 -1.25 21.32 -2.34
C ASN A 38 -1.46 22.82 -2.10
N ASP A 39 -0.39 23.56 -1.79
CA ASP A 39 -0.43 25.00 -1.45
C ASP A 39 -0.93 25.91 -2.58
N ASP A 40 -1.58 25.36 -3.60
CA ASP A 40 -2.30 26.11 -4.62
C ASP A 40 -3.73 26.39 -4.14
N HIS A 41 -3.86 27.43 -3.31
CA HIS A 41 -5.14 28.07 -2.93
C HIS A 41 -5.85 28.78 -4.11
N SER A 42 -5.62 28.34 -5.35
CA SER A 42 -6.09 29.00 -6.57
C SER A 42 -7.09 28.18 -7.40
N ALA A 43 -7.33 26.90 -7.09
CA ALA A 43 -8.28 26.09 -7.84
C ALA A 43 -9.67 26.10 -7.18
N GLY A 44 -10.57 26.93 -7.72
CA GLY A 44 -11.97 27.06 -7.29
C GLY A 44 -12.72 25.73 -7.17
N PHE A 45 -13.93 25.80 -6.60
CA PHE A 45 -14.92 24.71 -6.46
C PHE A 45 -14.95 23.81 -7.72
N GLY A 46 -14.12 22.76 -7.75
CA GLY A 46 -13.88 21.93 -8.93
C GLY A 46 -12.45 21.38 -9.10
N GLY A 47 -11.43 21.99 -8.49
CA GLY A 47 -10.02 21.59 -8.67
C GLY A 47 -9.37 20.82 -7.52
N ALA A 48 -10.02 20.72 -6.36
CA ALA A 48 -9.48 19.99 -5.22
C ALA A 48 -9.54 18.47 -5.49
N ARG A 49 -8.39 17.83 -5.76
CA ARG A 49 -8.29 16.37 -5.75
C ARG A 49 -8.68 15.85 -4.38
N THR A 50 -9.85 15.22 -4.30
CA THR A 50 -10.33 14.64 -3.05
C THR A 50 -9.55 13.37 -2.72
N LYS A 51 -9.40 13.07 -1.44
CA LYS A 51 -8.75 11.84 -0.97
C LYS A 51 -9.35 10.57 -1.60
N ILE A 52 -10.68 10.54 -1.79
CA ILE A 52 -11.37 9.41 -2.43
C ILE A 52 -11.01 9.29 -3.93
N SER A 53 -10.89 10.41 -4.65
CA SER A 53 -10.42 10.40 -6.05
C SER A 53 -8.98 9.87 -6.17
N GLY A 54 -8.12 10.19 -5.19
CA GLY A 54 -6.77 9.63 -5.09
C GLY A 54 -6.77 8.11 -4.91
N PHE A 55 -7.68 7.57 -4.10
CA PHE A 55 -7.82 6.11 -3.98
C PHE A 55 -8.36 5.46 -5.26
N GLY A 56 -9.17 6.17 -6.05
CA GLY A 56 -9.55 5.72 -7.39
C GLY A 56 -8.34 5.58 -8.32
N GLN A 57 -7.45 6.57 -8.33
CA GLN A 57 -6.21 6.56 -9.12
C GLN A 57 -5.25 5.47 -8.66
N MET A 58 -5.11 5.27 -7.35
CA MET A 58 -4.31 4.18 -6.79
C MET A 58 -4.88 2.81 -7.23
N ALA A 59 -6.19 2.63 -7.21
CA ALA A 59 -6.82 1.38 -7.62
C ALA A 59 -6.56 1.06 -9.11
N GLU A 60 -6.61 2.07 -9.96
CA GLU A 60 -6.29 1.96 -11.39
C GLU A 60 -4.81 1.63 -11.62
N TYR A 61 -3.90 2.30 -10.91
CA TYR A 61 -2.48 1.99 -10.97
C TYR A 61 -2.20 0.54 -10.57
N VAL A 62 -2.69 0.12 -9.39
CA VAL A 62 -2.48 -1.25 -8.88
C VAL A 62 -3.00 -2.29 -9.86
N PHE A 63 -4.20 -2.08 -10.41
CA PHE A 63 -4.79 -2.99 -11.38
C PHE A 63 -3.91 -3.10 -12.64
N THR A 64 -3.56 -1.97 -13.24
CA THR A 64 -2.77 -1.93 -14.48
C THR A 64 -1.39 -2.53 -14.28
N SER A 65 -0.67 -2.17 -13.22
CA SER A 65 0.66 -2.70 -12.93
C SER A 65 0.65 -4.19 -12.64
N CYS A 66 -0.37 -4.71 -11.94
CA CYS A 66 -0.54 -6.16 -11.77
C CYS A 66 -0.71 -6.87 -13.12
N LEU A 67 -1.58 -6.34 -14.01
CA LEU A 67 -1.79 -6.93 -15.33
C LEU A 67 -0.51 -6.92 -16.17
N MET A 68 0.23 -5.81 -16.18
CA MET A 68 1.51 -5.70 -16.88
C MET A 68 2.53 -6.70 -16.36
N THR A 69 2.62 -6.88 -15.03
CA THR A 69 3.53 -7.86 -14.43
C THR A 69 3.27 -9.29 -14.93
N PHE A 70 2.00 -9.71 -15.05
CA PHE A 70 1.67 -11.02 -15.58
C PHE A 70 1.90 -11.13 -17.09
N ALA A 71 1.59 -10.06 -17.83
CA ALA A 71 1.82 -9.99 -19.28
C ALA A 71 3.31 -10.10 -19.62
N ASP A 72 4.17 -9.34 -18.94
CA ASP A 72 5.62 -9.34 -19.15
C ASP A 72 6.25 -10.69 -18.76
N ALA A 73 5.68 -11.35 -17.74
CA ALA A 73 6.09 -12.69 -17.33
C ALA A 73 5.52 -13.81 -18.22
N GLY A 74 4.73 -13.49 -19.25
CA GLY A 74 4.05 -14.48 -20.11
C GLY A 74 3.11 -15.42 -19.35
N SER A 75 2.66 -15.03 -18.16
CA SER A 75 1.90 -15.86 -17.24
C SER A 75 0.40 -15.56 -17.32
N PRO A 76 -0.48 -16.57 -17.15
CA PRO A 76 -1.91 -16.32 -17.15
C PRO A 76 -2.31 -15.44 -15.96
N ILE A 77 -3.17 -14.45 -16.20
CA ILE A 77 -3.65 -13.53 -15.16
C ILE A 77 -4.58 -14.30 -14.21
N PRO A 78 -4.27 -14.39 -12.91
CA PRO A 78 -5.15 -15.05 -11.96
C PRO A 78 -6.46 -14.28 -11.77
N ALA A 79 -7.58 -15.00 -11.55
CA ALA A 79 -8.93 -14.42 -11.42
C ALA A 79 -9.07 -13.31 -10.34
N LYS A 80 -8.16 -13.24 -9.37
CA LYS A 80 -8.15 -12.20 -8.33
C LYS A 80 -7.64 -10.83 -8.81
N TYR A 81 -7.09 -10.77 -10.04
CA TYR A 81 -6.54 -9.56 -10.67
C TYR A 81 -7.36 -9.13 -11.89
N THR A 82 -8.46 -9.80 -12.23
CA THR A 82 -9.28 -9.48 -13.42
C THR A 82 -10.23 -8.32 -13.19
N GLU A 83 -10.48 -7.94 -11.93
CA GLU A 83 -11.34 -6.83 -11.57
C GLU A 83 -10.58 -5.72 -10.85
N ARG A 84 -10.73 -4.49 -11.35
CA ARG A 84 -10.25 -3.28 -10.68
C ARG A 84 -11.12 -2.99 -9.47
N TRP A 85 -10.48 -2.61 -8.36
CA TRP A 85 -11.22 -2.14 -7.19
C TRP A 85 -11.86 -0.78 -7.42
N ASP A 86 -13.00 -0.52 -6.78
CA ASP A 86 -13.49 0.83 -6.61
C ASP A 86 -12.65 1.61 -5.57
N ALA A 87 -12.82 2.93 -5.54
CA ALA A 87 -12.07 3.82 -4.67
C ALA A 87 -12.25 3.51 -3.17
N TYR A 88 -13.46 3.14 -2.74
CA TYR A 88 -13.74 2.82 -1.33
C TYR A 88 -13.13 1.48 -0.93
N THR A 89 -13.18 0.49 -1.83
CA THR A 89 -12.49 -0.79 -1.64
C THR A 89 -10.97 -0.58 -1.53
N CYS A 90 -10.38 0.25 -2.39
CA CYS A 90 -8.95 0.58 -2.32
C CYS A 90 -8.61 1.29 -1.00
N GLN A 91 -9.42 2.27 -0.57
CA GLN A 91 -9.26 2.95 0.72
C GLN A 91 -9.32 1.98 1.90
N SER A 92 -10.29 1.07 1.93
CA SER A 92 -10.47 0.07 2.99
C SER A 92 -9.26 -0.87 3.08
N ARG A 93 -8.79 -1.35 1.92
CA ARG A 93 -7.60 -2.22 1.81
C ARG A 93 -6.34 -1.49 2.27
N TRP A 94 -6.15 -0.24 1.84
CA TRP A 94 -5.03 0.61 2.28
C TRP A 94 -5.05 0.83 3.79
N THR A 95 -6.21 1.19 4.35
CA THR A 95 -6.36 1.45 5.78
C THR A 95 -6.04 0.20 6.60
N SER A 96 -6.49 -0.96 6.14
CA SER A 96 -6.17 -2.25 6.77
C SER A 96 -4.67 -2.55 6.72
N TYR A 97 -4.05 -2.40 5.55
CA TYR A 97 -2.61 -2.59 5.38
C TYR A 97 -1.80 -1.61 6.23
N PHE A 98 -2.13 -0.32 6.19
CA PHE A 98 -1.45 0.72 6.95
C PHE A 98 -1.56 0.52 8.46
N LYS A 99 -2.69 0.02 8.96
CA LYS A 99 -2.86 -0.35 10.37
C LYS A 99 -1.93 -1.50 10.77
N VAL A 100 -1.79 -2.51 9.91
CA VAL A 100 -0.86 -3.63 10.15
C VAL A 100 0.58 -3.14 10.10
N PHE A 101 0.96 -2.36 9.08
CA PHE A 101 2.28 -1.77 8.96
C PHE A 101 2.64 -0.96 10.21
N ARG A 102 1.75 -0.08 10.68
CA ARG A 102 1.99 0.74 11.87
C ARG A 102 2.17 -0.12 13.12
N LYS A 103 1.34 -1.15 13.31
CA LYS A 103 1.48 -2.08 14.44
C LYS A 103 2.80 -2.86 14.39
N ILE A 104 3.21 -3.31 13.21
CA ILE A 104 4.49 -3.99 13.03
C ILE A 104 5.63 -3.01 13.34
N ARG A 105 5.57 -1.80 12.80
CA ARG A 105 6.55 -0.74 13.09
C ARG A 105 6.60 -0.42 14.57
N GLU A 106 5.47 -0.16 15.23
CA GLU A 106 5.40 0.07 16.68
C GLU A 106 5.92 -1.12 17.49
N ARG A 107 5.65 -2.36 17.05
CA ARG A 107 6.21 -3.57 17.66
C ARG A 107 7.72 -3.64 17.46
N LEU A 108 8.22 -3.32 16.27
CA LEU A 108 9.65 -3.28 15.98
C LEU A 108 10.30 -2.16 16.80
N ASP A 109 9.76 -0.96 16.82
CA ASP A 109 10.21 0.19 17.63
C ASP A 109 10.19 -0.13 19.13
N SER A 110 9.20 -0.88 19.62
CA SER A 110 9.14 -1.31 21.04
C SER A 110 9.98 -2.54 21.37
N GLN A 111 10.26 -3.41 20.39
CA GLN A 111 11.27 -4.46 20.50
C GLN A 111 12.69 -3.90 20.35
N THR A 112 12.84 -2.79 19.64
CA THR A 112 14.08 -2.05 19.48
C THR A 112 14.05 -0.80 20.35
N GLY A 113 14.26 -0.99 21.66
CA GLY A 113 15.22 -0.10 22.33
C GLY A 113 16.61 -0.34 21.72
N PHE A 114 16.82 0.04 20.45
CA PHE A 114 18.00 -0.27 19.61
C PHE A 114 18.61 -1.68 19.86
N GLY A 115 17.78 -2.72 19.89
CA GLY A 115 18.17 -4.10 20.20
C GLY A 115 18.92 -4.79 19.07
N LEU A 116 20.05 -4.25 18.62
CA LEU A 116 21.11 -5.06 18.02
C LEU A 116 21.83 -5.75 19.17
N THR A 117 21.82 -7.08 19.18
CA THR A 117 22.72 -7.81 20.09
C THR A 117 24.17 -7.48 19.73
N GLU A 118 25.08 -7.44 20.70
CA GLU A 118 26.52 -7.12 20.50
C GLU A 118 27.13 -7.90 19.32
N LEU A 119 26.71 -9.16 19.14
CA LEU A 119 27.09 -10.04 18.03
C LEU A 119 26.64 -9.55 16.63
N GLN A 120 25.51 -8.84 16.54
CA GLN A 120 24.99 -8.32 15.27
C GLN A 120 25.66 -7.00 14.85
N LEU A 121 26.13 -6.21 15.82
CA LEU A 121 26.98 -5.04 15.58
C LEU A 121 28.39 -5.45 15.13
N GLU A 122 29.00 -6.47 15.77
CA GLU A 122 30.29 -7.02 15.34
C GLU A 122 30.25 -7.67 13.96
N ALA A 123 29.09 -8.20 13.55
CA ALA A 123 28.87 -8.76 12.21
C ALA A 123 28.62 -7.69 11.12
N GLY A 124 28.60 -6.40 11.47
CA GLY A 124 28.45 -5.29 10.52
C GLY A 124 27.04 -5.17 9.90
N LEU A 125 26.03 -5.79 10.50
CA LEU A 125 24.65 -5.80 9.99
C LEU A 125 24.03 -4.41 10.17
N ALA A 126 23.83 -3.72 9.05
CA ALA A 126 23.19 -2.42 9.04
C ALA A 126 21.69 -2.56 9.35
N LEU A 127 21.10 -1.54 9.97
CA LEU A 127 19.68 -1.52 10.35
C LEU A 127 18.78 -1.79 9.13
N GLU A 128 19.19 -1.35 7.95
CA GLU A 128 18.50 -1.58 6.69
C GLU A 128 18.35 -3.07 6.34
N GLU A 129 19.41 -3.88 6.50
CA GLU A 129 19.37 -5.33 6.20
C GLU A 129 18.48 -6.10 7.18
N ALA A 130 18.46 -5.69 8.45
CA ALA A 130 17.60 -6.30 9.45
C ALA A 130 16.11 -6.01 9.17
N VAL A 131 15.80 -4.80 8.69
CA VAL A 131 14.45 -4.38 8.28
C VAL A 131 14.01 -5.14 7.03
N GLU A 132 14.90 -5.31 6.05
CA GLU A 132 14.63 -6.05 4.82
C GLU A 132 14.37 -7.55 5.09
N LYS A 133 15.10 -8.14 6.05
CA LYS A 133 14.90 -9.54 6.46
C LYS A 133 13.64 -9.77 7.30
N ALA A 134 13.25 -8.80 8.14
CA ALA A 134 12.05 -8.88 8.99
C ALA A 134 10.76 -8.50 8.24
N CYS A 135 10.88 -7.75 7.15
CA CYS A 135 9.79 -7.43 6.23
C CYS A 135 10.16 -7.90 4.82
N PRO A 136 10.22 -9.24 4.58
CA PRO A 136 10.59 -9.75 3.28
C PRO A 136 9.52 -9.36 2.25
N PHE A 137 10.00 -8.79 1.14
CA PHE A 137 9.21 -8.27 0.03
C PHE A 137 8.18 -9.23 -0.52
#